data_AF-A0A545B152-F1
#
_entry.id   AF-A0A545B152-F1
#
_cell.length_a   1.000
_cell.length_b   1.000
_cell.length_c   1.000
_cell.angle_alpha   90.00
_cell.angle_beta   90.00
_cell.angle_gamma   90.00
#
_symmetry.space_group_name_H-M   'P 1'
#
loop_
_entity.id
_entity.type
_entity.pdbx_description
1 polymer ?
#
loop_
_entity_poly.entity_id
_entity_poly.type
_entity_poly.pdbx_seq_one_letter_code
_entity_poly.pdbx_strand_id
1 'polypeptide(L)' 'MDIAHHIFRTPKELGDILRTRRKSLGITQKDLAMRSGISVPTIIAAEHGKETAQIGVVFALCSDLGLKLGVEI' A
#
# COMPACT_ATOMS: atom_id res chain seq x y z
N MET A 1 16.10 -10.17 -11.55
CA MET A 1 15.03 -9.18 -11.27
C MET A 1 15.11 -8.93 -9.77
N ASP A 2 15.81 -7.88 -9.36
CA ASP A 2 16.03 -7.62 -7.93
C ASP A 2 14.70 -7.33 -7.25
N ILE A 3 14.32 -8.21 -6.31
CA ILE A 3 13.20 -7.94 -5.41
C ILE A 3 13.77 -7.03 -4.33
N ALA A 4 13.51 -5.73 -4.42
CA ALA A 4 13.91 -4.78 -3.39
C ALA A 4 13.15 -5.11 -2.09
N HIS A 5 13.84 -5.72 -1.13
CA HIS A 5 13.30 -5.97 0.20
C HIS A 5 13.27 -4.66 0.99
N HIS A 6 12.09 -4.31 1.50
CA HIS A 6 11.89 -3.14 2.34
C HIS A 6 11.54 -3.62 3.76
N ILE A 7 12.38 -3.27 4.72
CA ILE A 7 12.07 -3.45 6.15
C ILE A 7 11.38 -2.17 6.62
N PHE A 8 10.17 -2.31 7.15
CA PHE A 8 9.40 -1.22 7.76
C PHE A 8 9.00 -1.60 9.19
N ARG A 9 8.92 -0.60 10.06
CA ARG A 9 8.64 -0.73 11.50
C ARG A 9 7.43 0.08 11.95
N THR A 10 6.88 0.92 11.08
CA THR A 10 5.73 1.78 11.41
C THR A 10 4.66 1.75 10.32
N PRO A 11 3.38 2.05 10.65
CA PRO A 11 2.34 2.23 9.65
C PRO A 11 2.68 3.32 8.62
N LYS A 12 3.40 4.37 9.03
CA LYS A 12 3.81 5.47 8.15
C LYS A 12 4.77 4.99 7.07
N GLU A 13 5.78 4.21 7.44
CA GLU A 13 6.74 3.63 6.48
C GLU A 13 6.03 2.70 5.48
N LEU A 14 5.10 1.86 5.96
CA LEU A 14 4.30 1.02 5.07
C LEU A 14 3.43 1.86 4.11
N GLY A 15 2.76 2.90 4.63
CA GLY A 15 1.97 3.82 3.81
C GLY A 15 2.80 4.51 2.72
N ASP A 16 4.03 4.90 3.04
CA ASP A 16 4.96 5.50 2.07
C ASP A 16 5.40 4.51 0.99
N ILE A 17 5.60 3.23 1.34
CA ILE A 17 5.89 2.18 0.37
C ILE A 17 4.70 2.00 -0.59
N LEU A 18 3.46 1.93 -0.07
CA LEU A 18 2.25 1.82 -0.89
C LEU A 18 2.12 3.02 -1.86
N ARG A 19 2.27 4.24 -1.32
CA ARG A 19 2.20 5.49 -2.10
C ARG A 19 3.29 5.55 -3.18
N THR A 20 4.52 5.19 -2.83
CA THR A 20 5.66 5.19 -3.75
C THR A 20 5.43 4.20 -4.87
N ARG A 21 4.98 2.99 -4.54
CA ARG A 21 4.66 1.98 -5.54
C ARG A 21 3.53 2.44 -6.45
N ARG A 22 2.44 2.97 -5.90
CA ARG A 22 1.33 3.51 -6.70
C ARG A 22 1.81 4.57 -7.69
N LYS A 23 2.63 5.52 -7.23
CA LYS A 23 3.22 6.54 -8.09
C LYS A 23 4.14 5.96 -9.18
N SER A 24 4.94 4.93 -8.86
CA SER A 24 5.79 4.25 -9.85
C SER A 24 5.00 3.58 -10.99
N LEU A 25 3.74 3.21 -10.72
CA LEU A 25 2.82 2.66 -11.70
C LEU A 25 2.09 3.74 -12.52
N GLY A 26 2.31 5.04 -12.22
CA GLY A 26 1.67 6.15 -12.92
C GLY A 26 0.17 6.31 -12.66
N ILE A 27 -0.37 5.66 -11.62
CA ILE A 27 -1.81 5.67 -11.33
C ILE A 27 -2.16 6.62 -10.17
N THR A 28 -3.36 7.20 -10.23
CA THR A 28 -3.91 8.05 -9.17
C THR A 28 -4.53 7.21 -8.05
N GLN A 29 -4.87 7.85 -6.92
CA GLN A 29 -5.63 7.19 -5.86
C GLN A 29 -7.04 6.79 -6.31
N LYS A 30 -7.64 7.53 -7.27
CA LYS A 30 -8.93 7.18 -7.87
C LYS A 30 -8.81 5.92 -8.74
N ASP A 31 -7.73 5.79 -9.51
CA ASP A 31 -7.49 4.59 -10.31
C ASP A 31 -7.28 3.37 -9.41
N LEU A 32 -6.53 3.52 -8.33
CA LEU A 32 -6.36 2.45 -7.34
C LEU A 32 -7.68 2.10 -6.65
N ALA A 33 -8.52 3.08 -6.33
CA ALA A 33 -9.86 2.85 -5.79
C ALA A 33 -10.74 2.03 -6.75
N MET A 34 -10.74 2.37 -8.03
CA MET A 34 -11.50 1.63 -9.05
C MET A 34 -11.02 0.18 -9.20
N ARG A 35 -9.71 -0.05 -9.10
CA ARG A 35 -9.13 -1.40 -9.20
C ARG A 35 -9.42 -2.26 -7.97
N SER A 36 -9.29 -1.66 -6.79
CA SER A 36 -9.39 -2.36 -5.51
C SER A 36 -10.81 -2.48 -4.96
N GLY A 37 -11.76 -1.68 -5.46
CA GLY A 37 -13.07 -1.51 -4.84
C GLY A 37 -13.04 -0.78 -3.50
N ILE A 38 -11.90 -0.21 -3.11
CA ILE A 38 -11.70 0.50 -1.84
C ILE A 38 -11.95 1.99 -2.04
N SER A 39 -12.61 2.63 -1.07
CA SER A 39 -12.87 4.08 -1.15
C SER A 39 -11.57 4.90 -1.21
N VAL A 40 -11.59 6.00 -1.97
CA VAL A 40 -10.43 6.92 -2.05
C VAL A 40 -9.99 7.44 -0.67
N PRO A 41 -10.90 7.83 0.25
CA PRO A 41 -10.50 8.21 1.61
C PRO A 41 -9.77 7.09 2.37
N THR A 42 -10.19 5.84 2.20
CA THR A 42 -9.52 4.68 2.82
C THR A 42 -8.11 4.50 2.25
N ILE A 43 -7.93 4.65 0.94
CA ILE A 43 -6.60 4.62 0.30
C ILE A 43 -5.72 5.76 0.81
N ILE A 44 -6.24 6.98 0.87
CA ILE A 44 -5.50 8.14 1.41
C ILE A 44 -5.05 7.87 2.85
N ALA A 45 -5.94 7.35 3.69
CA ALA A 45 -5.63 7.03 5.07
C ALA A 45 -4.55 5.95 5.19
N ALA A 46 -4.62 4.90 4.37
CA ALA A 46 -3.60 3.85 4.32
C ALA A 46 -2.24 4.39 3.85
N GLU A 47 -2.20 5.18 2.77
CA GLU A 47 -0.98 5.81 2.25
C GLU A 47 -0.35 6.84 3.20
N HIS A 48 -1.15 7.44 4.08
CA HIS A 48 -0.64 8.31 5.15
C HIS A 48 -0.24 7.54 6.41
N GLY A 49 -0.41 6.22 6.44
CA GLY A 49 -0.04 5.39 7.59
C GLY A 49 -0.98 5.54 8.77
N LYS A 50 -2.28 5.70 8.55
CA LYS A 50 -3.28 5.71 9.63
C LYS A 50 -3.10 4.46 10.50
N GLU A 51 -2.86 4.66 11.80
CA GLU A 51 -2.64 3.56 12.75
C GLU A 51 -3.79 2.55 12.79
N THR A 52 -5.02 3.03 12.57
CA THR A 52 -6.24 2.22 12.54
C THR A 52 -6.61 1.74 11.13
N ALA A 53 -5.69 1.77 10.16
CA ALA A 53 -5.91 1.14 8.87
C ALA A 53 -6.12 -0.37 9.05
N GLN A 54 -7.21 -0.89 8.49
CA GLN A 54 -7.53 -2.31 8.63
C GLN A 54 -6.52 -3.15 7.85
N ILE A 55 -6.00 -4.20 8.46
CA ILE A 55 -4.98 -5.06 7.84
C ILE A 55 -5.46 -5.68 6.51
N GLY A 56 -6.75 -6.01 6.40
CA GLY A 56 -7.33 -6.51 5.14
C GLY A 56 -7.25 -5.50 3.99
N VAL A 57 -7.43 -4.21 4.26
CA VAL A 57 -7.24 -3.13 3.28
C VAL A 57 -5.78 -3.10 2.83
N VAL A 58 -4.84 -3.18 3.77
CA VAL A 58 -3.40 -3.17 3.45
C VAL A 58 -3.04 -4.32 2.51
N PHE A 59 -3.49 -5.55 2.81
CA PHE A 59 -3.25 -6.70 1.93
C PHE A 59 -3.85 -6.54 0.53
N ALA A 60 -5.09 -6.03 0.43
CA ALA A 60 -5.72 -5.76 -0.85
C ALA A 60 -4.91 -4.74 -1.68
N LEU A 61 -4.50 -3.62 -1.06
CA LEU A 61 -3.66 -2.62 -1.71
C LEU A 61 -2.30 -3.19 -2.13
N CYS A 62 -1.67 -4.03 -1.30
CA CYS A 62 -0.44 -4.72 -1.69
C CYS A 62 -0.65 -5.58 -2.95
N SER A 63 -1.72 -6.38 -2.99
CA SER A 63 -2.06 -7.22 -4.15
C SER A 63 -2.23 -6.38 -5.43
N ASP A 64 -3.03 -5.32 -5.38
CA ASP A 64 -3.31 -4.48 -6.56
C ASP A 64 -2.10 -3.67 -7.03
N LEU A 65 -1.13 -3.42 -6.15
CA LEU A 65 0.12 -2.75 -6.45
C LEU A 65 1.26 -3.72 -6.84
N GLY A 66 0.98 -5.04 -6.85
CA GLY A 66 1.97 -6.08 -7.13
C GLY A 66 3.07 -6.19 -6.07
N LEU A 67 2.75 -5.85 -4.82
CA LEU A 67 3.63 -5.95 -3.66
C LEU A 67 3.37 -7.25 -2.91
N LYS A 68 4.42 -7.77 -2.26
CA LYS A 68 4.33 -8.92 -1.35
C LYS A 68 4.74 -8.45 0.05
N LEU A 69 3.95 -8.81 1.06
CA LEU A 69 4.34 -8.69 2.45
C LEU A 69 5.05 -9.98 2.88
N GLY A 70 6.11 -9.82 3.66
CA GLY A 70 6.91 -10.92 4.19
C GLY A 70 7.22 -10.71 5.67
N VAL A 71 7.54 -11.79 6.35
CA VAL A 71 7.99 -11.80 7.75
C VAL A 71 9.38 -12.40 7.77
N GLU A 72 10.30 -11.74 8.48
CA GLU A 72 11.64 -12.24 8.76
C GLU A 72 11.66 -12.78 10.21
N ILE A 73 12.28 -13.94 10.43
CA ILE A 73 12.34 -14.66 11.73
C ILE A 73 13.80 -14.85 12.11
#